data_AF-A0A970VXP3-F1
#
_entry.id   AF-A0A970VXP3-F1
#
_cell.length_a   1.000
_cell.length_b   1.000
_cell.length_c   1.000
_cell.angle_alpha   90.00
_cell.angle_beta   90.00
_cell.angle_gamma   90.00
#
_symmetry.space_group_name_H-M   'P 1'
#
loop_
_entity.id
_entity.type
_entity.pdbx_description
1 polymer ?
#
loop_
_entity_poly.entity_id
_entity_poly.type
_entity_poly.pdbx_seq_one_letter_code
_entity_poly.pdbx_strand_id
1 'polypeptide(L)' 'MDNQKTLKNLMAAFTGESEANRKYTAYAKKAEAEGKINAAKLCRAAADAETLHALRHFEVAGKVKSTAENL' A
#
# COMPACT_ATOMS: atom_id res chain seq x y z
N MET A 1 -23.82 6.91 11.06
CA MET A 1 -23.06 6.73 9.80
C MET A 1 -23.07 5.26 9.47
N ASP A 2 -23.33 4.91 8.21
CA ASP A 2 -23.44 3.51 7.80
C ASP A 2 -22.05 2.84 7.82
N ASN A 3 -21.81 2.00 8.83
CA ASN A 3 -20.52 1.35 9.07
C ASN A 3 -20.08 0.49 7.88
N GLN A 4 -21.03 -0.03 7.09
CA GLN A 4 -20.70 -0.81 5.89
C GLN A 4 -20.08 0.03 4.78
N LYS A 5 -20.57 1.26 4.57
CA LYS A 5 -20.00 2.17 3.56
C LYS A 5 -18.58 2.57 3.92
N THR A 6 -18.32 2.88 5.20
CA THR A 6 -16.98 3.21 5.68
C THR A 6 -16.03 2.02 5.51
N LEU A 7 -16.44 0.81 5.91
CA LEU A 7 -15.62 -0.39 5.74
C LEU A 7 -15.30 -0.66 4.26
N LYS A 8 -16.29 -0.53 3.37
CA LYS A 8 -16.10 -0.69 1.92
C LYS A 8 -15.07 0.30 1.39
N ASN A 9 -15.15 1.56 1.81
CA ASN A 9 -14.20 2.59 1.39
C ASN A 9 -12.79 2.31 1.91
N LEU A 10 -12.63 1.88 3.17
CA LEU A 10 -11.33 1.51 3.74
C LEU A 10 -10.70 0.33 2.99
N MET A 11 -11.48 -0.71 2.65
CA MET A 11 -10.98 -1.85 1.88
C MET A 11 -10.64 -1.48 0.44
N ALA A 12 -11.40 -0.56 -0.18
CA ALA A 12 -11.07 -0.02 -1.50
C ALA A 12 -9.76 0.79 -1.47
N ALA A 13 -9.58 1.62 -0.44
CA ALA A 13 -8.34 2.37 -0.22
C ALA A 13 -7.15 1.42 0.01
N PHE A 14 -7.27 0.43 0.90
CA PHE A 14 -6.25 -0.60 1.11
C PHE A 14 -5.82 -1.28 -0.21
N THR A 15 -6.78 -1.63 -1.06
CA THR A 15 -6.52 -2.24 -2.36
C THR A 15 -5.77 -1.28 -3.28
N GLY A 16 -6.24 -0.02 -3.38
CA GLY A 16 -5.61 1.01 -4.21
C GLY A 16 -4.17 1.30 -3.80
N GLU A 17 -3.93 1.48 -2.49
CA GLU A 17 -2.58 1.74 -1.96
C GLU A 17 -1.66 0.53 -2.12
N SER A 18 -2.18 -0.69 -1.96
CA SER A 18 -1.42 -1.92 -2.25
C SER A 18 -1.03 -2.02 -3.72
N GLU A 19 -1.93 -1.68 -4.64
CA GLU A 19 -1.64 -1.64 -6.07
C GLU A 19 -0.60 -0.57 -6.42
N ALA A 20 -0.74 0.63 -5.87
CA ALA A 20 0.21 1.74 -6.05
C ALA A 20 1.61 1.37 -5.54
N ASN A 21 1.71 0.77 -4.35
CA ASN A 21 2.96 0.23 -3.82
C ASN A 21 3.64 -0.74 -4.79
N ARG A 22 2.89 -1.72 -5.34
CA ARG A 22 3.43 -2.71 -6.27
C ARG A 22 3.90 -2.06 -7.58
N LYS A 23 3.15 -1.08 -8.11
CA LYS A 23 3.54 -0.29 -9.29
C LYS A 23 4.84 0.47 -9.04
N TYR A 24 4.93 1.23 -7.96
CA TYR A 24 6.14 2.00 -7.63
C TYR A 24 7.35 1.10 -7.38
N THR A 25 7.15 -0.07 -6.76
CA THR A 25 8.21 -1.09 -6.62
C THR A 25 8.72 -1.56 -7.99
N ALA A 26 7.82 -1.82 -8.94
CA ALA A 26 8.21 -2.22 -10.29
C ALA A 26 8.93 -1.08 -11.04
N TYR A 27 8.44 0.15 -10.91
CA TYR A 27 9.04 1.33 -11.54
C TYR A 27 10.42 1.64 -10.98
N ALA A 28 10.62 1.48 -9.67
CA ALA A 28 11.92 1.62 -9.05
C ALA A 28 12.95 0.66 -9.66
N LYS A 29 12.61 -0.63 -9.80
CA LYS A 29 13.47 -1.64 -10.41
C LYS A 29 13.81 -1.30 -11.86
N LYS A 30 12.80 -0.86 -12.64
CA LYS A 30 12.99 -0.46 -14.03
C LYS A 30 13.90 0.77 -14.15
N ALA A 31 13.69 1.79 -13.33
CA ALA A 31 14.51 2.99 -13.30
C ALA A 31 15.96 2.69 -12.92
N GLU A 32 16.19 1.78 -11.97
CA GLU A 32 17.53 1.34 -11.58
C GLU A 32 18.24 0.60 -12.71
N ALA A 33 17.54 -0.31 -13.41
CA ALA A 33 18.08 -1.00 -14.58
C ALA A 33 18.43 -0.05 -15.74
N GLU A 34 17.79 1.12 -15.81
CA GLU A 34 18.07 2.18 -16.80
C GLU A 34 19.13 3.18 -16.33
N GLY A 35 19.74 2.99 -15.16
CA GLY A 35 20.71 3.92 -14.58
C GLY A 35 20.10 5.23 -14.05
N LYS A 36 18.77 5.33 -13.97
CA LYS A 36 18.03 6.50 -13.47
C LYS A 36 17.90 6.46 -11.94
N ILE A 37 19.03 6.54 -11.24
CA ILE A 37 19.12 6.29 -9.79
C ILE A 37 18.20 7.19 -8.96
N ASN A 38 18.07 8.48 -9.28
CA ASN A 38 17.21 9.40 -8.52
C ASN A 38 15.72 9.06 -8.70
N ALA A 39 15.30 8.65 -9.90
CA ALA A 39 13.94 8.20 -10.14
C ALA A 39 13.66 6.88 -9.40
N ALA A 40 14.62 5.95 -9.37
CA ALA A 40 14.51 4.72 -8.61
C ALA A 40 14.33 5.00 -7.10
N LYS A 41 15.10 5.93 -6.53
CA LYS A 41 14.97 6.35 -5.13
C LYS A 41 13.60 6.97 -4.85
N LEU A 42 13.13 7.85 -5.72
CA LEU A 42 11.81 8.47 -5.58
C LEU A 42 10.69 7.42 -5.59
N CYS A 43 10.72 6.48 -6.55
CA CYS A 43 9.73 5.40 -6.61
C CYS A 43 9.79 4.49 -5.38
N ARG A 44 10.97 4.18 -4.83
CA ARG A 44 11.09 3.42 -3.58
C ARG A 44 10.46 4.15 -2.40
N ALA A 45 10.76 5.44 -2.24
CA ALA A 45 10.15 6.25 -1.19
C ALA A 45 8.62 6.33 -1.31
N ALA A 46 8.10 6.46 -2.54
CA ALA A 46 6.66 6.40 -2.77
C ALA A 46 6.06 5.03 -2.42
N ALA A 47 6.71 3.93 -2.81
CA ALA A 47 6.26 2.59 -2.41
C ALA A 47 6.22 2.41 -0.88
N ASP A 48 7.22 2.90 -0.16
CA ASP A 48 7.26 2.84 1.30
C ASP A 48 6.11 3.66 1.92
N ALA A 49 5.79 4.83 1.36
CA ALA A 49 4.65 5.64 1.77
C ALA A 49 3.31 4.91 1.55
N GLU A 50 3.09 4.29 0.39
CA GLU A 50 1.84 3.57 0.13
C GLU A 50 1.71 2.29 0.99
N THR A 51 2.85 1.70 1.41
CA THR A 51 2.82 0.62 2.40
C THR A 51 2.23 1.12 3.72
N LEU A 52 2.65 2.30 4.18
CA LEU A 52 2.10 2.89 5.40
C LEU A 52 0.61 3.19 5.25
N HIS A 53 0.19 3.79 4.13
CA HIS A 53 -1.22 4.08 3.88
C HIS A 53 -2.07 2.81 3.85
N ALA A 54 -1.64 1.79 3.10
CA ALA A 54 -2.33 0.50 3.03
C ALA A 54 -2.48 -0.13 4.42
N LEU A 55 -1.38 -0.25 5.17
CA LEU A 55 -1.41 -0.86 6.51
C LEU A 55 -2.34 -0.09 7.46
N ARG A 56 -2.34 1.24 7.42
CA ARG A 56 -3.26 2.06 8.24
C ARG A 56 -4.72 1.86 7.86
N HIS A 57 -5.06 1.80 6.57
CA HIS A 57 -6.43 1.51 6.15
C HIS A 57 -6.88 0.11 6.59
N PHE A 58 -6.01 -0.88 6.52
CA PHE A 58 -6.30 -2.26 6.93
C PHE A 58 -6.49 -2.39 8.45
N GLU A 59 -5.66 -1.69 9.23
CA GLU A 59 -5.77 -1.59 10.69
C GLU A 59 -7.09 -0.92 11.09
N VAL A 60 -7.41 0.25 10.54
CA VAL A 60 -8.66 0.99 10.83
C VAL A 60 -9.90 0.21 10.37
N ALA A 61 -9.79 -0.62 9.33
CA ALA A 61 -10.84 -1.53 8.90
C ALA A 61 -11.07 -2.72 9.86
N GLY A 62 -10.27 -2.85 10.92
CA GLY A 62 -10.36 -3.94 11.90
C GLY A 62 -9.97 -5.29 11.32
N LYS A 63 -9.10 -5.31 10.30
CA LYS A 63 -8.66 -6.53 9.62
C LYS A 63 -7.33 -7.08 10.13
N VAL A 64 -6.63 -6.33 10.98
CA VAL A 64 -5.49 -6.82 11.76
C VAL A 64 -6.03 -7.37 13.08
N LYS A 65 -6.12 -8.69 13.19
CA LYS A 65 -6.57 -9.38 14.41
C LYS A 65 -5.41 -10.07 15.13
N SER A 66 -5.69 -10.93 16.10
CA SER A 66 -4.66 -11.79 16.67
C SER A 66 -4.01 -12.68 15.60
N THR A 67 -2.79 -13.15 15.85
CA THR A 67 -2.07 -14.03 14.91
C THR A 67 -2.88 -15.28 14.55
N ALA A 68 -3.57 -15.88 15.53
CA ALA A 68 -4.39 -17.07 15.32
C ALA A 68 -5.63 -16.79 14.44
N GLU A 69 -6.17 -15.57 14.46
CA GLU A 69 -7.32 -15.19 13.63
C GLU A 69 -6.94 -14.77 12.20
N ASN A 70 -5.66 -14.50 11.92
CA ASN A 70 -5.17 -14.06 10.61
C ASN A 70 -4.62 -15.19 9.74
N LEU A 71 -4.37 -16.38 10.31
CA LEU A 71 -3.88 -17.59 9.63
C LEU A 71 -5.05 -18.49 9.21
#